data_AF-A0A1Q9E6N8-F1
#
_entry.id   AF-A0A1Q9E6N8-F1
#
_cell.length_a   1.000
_cell.length_b   1.000
_cell.length_c   1.000
_cell.angle_alpha   90.00
_cell.angle_beta   90.00
_cell.angle_gamma   90.00
#
_symmetry.space_group_name_H-M   'P 1'
#
loop_
_entity.id
_entity.type
_entity.pdbx_description
1 polymer ?
#
loop_
_entity_poly.entity_id
_entity_poly.type
_entity_poly.pdbx_seq_one_letter_code
_entity_poly.pdbx_strand_id
1 'polypeptide(L)' 'MRVEVILLLERLPRSVLVVSPGDDVRRVLLAHFCGCPEDSIADLDMPENGVLELLRDHKGYSCRELTLTGEERLEST' A
#
# COMPACT_ATOMS: atom_id res chain seq x y z
N MET A 1 5.96 13.80 -12.00
CA MET A 1 5.53 13.36 -10.65
C MET A 1 5.20 11.89 -10.73
N ARG A 2 5.90 11.01 -10.00
CA ARG A 2 5.46 9.61 -9.86
C ARG A 2 4.29 9.62 -8.87
N VAL A 3 3.16 9.05 -9.28
CA VAL A 3 2.00 8.85 -8.40
C VAL A 3 2.26 7.54 -7.66
N GLU A 4 2.46 7.61 -6.35
CA GLU A 4 2.67 6.45 -5.50
C GLU A 4 1.34 6.07 -4.85
N VAL A 5 0.93 4.81 -5.00
CA VAL A 5 -0.42 4.35 -4.65
C VAL A 5 -0.32 3.26 -3.58
N ILE A 6 -1.06 3.41 -2.48
CA ILE A 6 -1.29 2.36 -1.47
C ILE A 6 -2.70 1.81 -1.68
N LEU A 7 -2.86 0.52 -1.98
CA LEU A 7 -4.16 -0.08 -2.27
C LEU A 7 -4.63 -0.93 -1.09
N LEU A 8 -5.44 -0.37 -0.20
CA LEU A 8 -5.90 -1.04 1.02
C LEU A 8 -7.13 -1.95 0.77
N LEU A 9 -6.93 -3.27 0.70
CA LEU A 9 -8.03 -4.23 0.51
C LEU A 9 -8.20 -5.21 1.67
N GLU A 10 -9.00 -4.76 2.65
CA GLU A 10 -10.16 -5.45 3.26
C GLU A 10 -10.06 -6.44 4.45
N ARG A 11 -11.03 -6.31 5.40
CA ARG A 11 -12.24 -7.18 5.58
C ARG A 11 -13.18 -6.68 6.72
N LEU A 12 -14.02 -5.69 6.38
CA LEU A 12 -15.23 -5.13 7.05
C LEU A 12 -15.96 -4.32 5.94
N PRO A 13 -17.26 -3.89 6.02
CA PRO A 13 -18.18 -3.80 4.86
C PRO A 13 -17.81 -2.92 3.63
N ARG A 14 -16.65 -2.25 3.60
CA ARG A 14 -16.14 -1.49 2.45
C ARG A 14 -14.61 -1.57 2.35
N SER A 15 -14.10 -1.71 1.12
CA SER A 15 -12.68 -1.60 0.75
C SER A 15 -12.24 -0.13 0.60
N VAL A 16 -10.94 0.19 0.79
CA VAL A 16 -10.43 1.57 0.78
C VAL A 16 -9.18 1.72 -0.10
N LEU A 17 -9.20 2.61 -1.08
CA LEU A 17 -8.01 2.97 -1.86
C LEU A 17 -7.35 4.23 -1.29
N VAL A 18 -6.04 4.19 -0.99
CA VAL A 18 -5.30 5.31 -0.43
C VAL A 18 -4.18 5.75 -1.38
N VAL A 19 -4.36 6.88 -2.07
CA VAL A 19 -3.30 7.47 -2.88
C VAL A 19 -2.56 8.50 -2.03
N SER A 20 -1.29 8.27 -1.74
CA SER A 20 -0.49 9.12 -0.85
C SER A 20 0.79 9.61 -1.54
N PRO A 21 1.11 10.91 -1.48
CA PRO A 21 2.39 11.40 -1.97
C PRO A 21 3.50 11.10 -0.96
N GLY A 22 4.51 10.32 -1.37
CA GLY A 22 5.77 10.16 -0.65
C GLY A 22 5.82 9.03 0.36
N ASP A 23 7.04 8.58 0.62
CA ASP A 23 7.33 7.41 1.45
C ASP A 23 6.97 7.57 2.92
N ASP A 24 7.03 8.79 3.49
CA ASP A 24 6.79 8.98 4.93
C ASP A 24 5.35 8.64 5.32
N VAL A 25 4.38 9.07 4.50
CA VAL A 25 2.96 8.73 4.71
C VAL A 25 2.74 7.22 4.55
N ARG A 26 3.42 6.59 3.57
CA ARG A 26 3.36 5.15 3.35
C ARG A 26 3.91 4.37 4.54
N ARG A 27 5.08 4.77 5.07
CA ARG A 27 5.72 4.15 6.24
C ARG A 27 4.83 4.23 7.47
N VAL A 28 4.24 5.41 7.75
CA VAL A 28 3.34 5.58 8.89
C VAL A 28 2.11 4.69 8.77
N LEU A 29 1.48 4.63 7.60
CA LEU A 29 0.31 3.79 7.36
C LEU A 29 0.66 2.30 7.49
N LEU A 30 1.77 1.85 6.90
CA LEU A 30 2.23 0.48 7.04
C LEU A 30 2.57 0.12 8.48
N ALA A 31 3.31 0.98 9.19
CA ALA A 31 3.66 0.75 10.58
C ALA A 31 2.41 0.60 11.47
N HIS A 32 1.40 1.46 11.23
CA HIS A 32 0.13 1.39 11.94
C HIS A 32 -0.58 0.05 11.72
N PHE A 33 -0.74 -0.38 10.47
CA PHE A 33 -1.51 -1.60 10.16
C PHE A 33 -0.74 -2.90 10.42
N CYS A 34 0.58 -2.91 10.24
CA CYS A 34 1.44 -4.07 10.48
C CYS A 34 1.95 -4.17 11.93
N GLY A 35 1.64 -3.19 12.79
CA GLY A 35 2.04 -3.20 14.20
C GLY A 35 3.54 -3.01 14.42
N CYS A 36 4.21 -2.23 13.56
CA CYS A 36 5.63 -1.95 13.71
C CYS A 36 5.88 -0.98 14.88
N PRO A 37 6.94 -1.18 15.69
CA PRO A 37 7.36 -0.22 16.72
C PRO A 37 7.67 1.16 16.13
N GLU A 38 7.34 2.24 16.85
CA GLU A 38 7.56 3.63 16.42
C GLU A 38 9.03 3.91 16.04
N ASP A 39 9.97 3.33 16.80
CA ASP A 39 11.41 3.49 16.58
C ASP A 39 11.92 2.84 15.28
N SER A 40 11.11 1.99 14.63
CA SER A 40 11.48 1.26 13.41
C SER A 40 10.84 1.83 12.13
N ILE A 41 10.01 2.88 12.25
CA ILE A 41 9.25 3.42 11.11
C ILE A 41 10.17 3.95 10.02
N ALA A 42 11.24 4.66 10.39
CA ALA A 42 12.17 5.27 9.45
C ALA A 42 12.94 4.22 8.61
N ASP A 43 13.12 3.02 9.17
CA ASP A 43 13.89 1.93 8.57
C ASP A 43 13.01 0.97 7.76
N LEU A 44 11.70 1.24 7.63
CA LEU A 44 10.82 0.45 6.78
C LEU A 44 11.19 0.64 5.30
N ASP A 45 11.62 -0.46 4.69
CA ASP A 45 11.84 -0.55 3.25
C ASP A 45 10.51 -0.34 2.52
N MET A 46 10.47 0.72 1.70
CA MET A 46 9.32 1.01 0.85
C MET A 46 9.53 0.38 -0.52
N PRO A 47 8.54 -0.32 -1.08
CA PRO A 47 8.66 -0.85 -2.43
C PRO A 47 8.78 0.28 -3.44
N GLU A 48 9.74 0.14 -4.36
CA GLU A 48 10.13 1.15 -5.34
C GLU A 48 9.07 1.39 -6.43
N ASN A 49 8.28 0.37 -6.77
CA ASN A 49 7.39 0.38 -7.93
C ASN A 49 5.98 -0.12 -7.62
N GLY A 50 5.72 -0.48 -6.37
CA GLY A 50 4.65 -1.39 -6.01
C GLY A 50 3.49 -0.74 -5.31
N VAL A 51 2.31 -1.07 -5.80
CA VAL A 51 1.09 -0.93 -5.02
C VAL A 51 1.17 -1.87 -3.83
N LEU A 52 0.83 -1.38 -2.65
CA LEU A 52 0.81 -2.21 -1.44
C LEU A 52 -0.62 -2.62 -1.13
N GLU A 53 -0.84 -3.92 -0.93
CA GLU A 53 -2.11 -4.46 -0.46
C GLU A 53 -2.04 -4.91 0.99
N LEU A 54 -2.96 -4.38 1.80
CA LEU A 54 -3.15 -4.74 3.20
C LEU A 54 -4.42 -5.56 3.38
N LEU A 55 -4.26 -6.81 3.79
CA LEU A 55 -5.32 -7.80 4.01
C LEU A 55 -5.45 -8.11 5.50
N ARG A 56 -6.66 -8.00 6.06
CA ARG A 56 -6.89 -8.34 7.46
C ARG A 56 -6.74 -9.86 7.70
N ASP A 57 -5.98 -10.24 8.71
CA ASP A 57 -5.81 -11.63 9.14
C ASP A 57 -6.10 -11.81 10.64
N HIS A 58 -5.81 -13.00 11.19
CA HIS A 58 -6.03 -13.33 12.60
C HIS A 58 -5.03 -12.66 13.56
N LYS A 59 -4.00 -11.98 13.04
CA LYS A 59 -2.94 -11.28 13.78
C LYS A 59 -2.93 -9.76 13.54
N GLY A 60 -3.79 -9.23 12.69
CA GLY A 60 -3.84 -7.82 12.32
C GLY A 60 -3.99 -7.68 10.82
N TYR A 61 -2.96 -7.17 10.15
CA TYR A 61 -2.89 -7.08 8.70
C TYR A 61 -1.64 -7.75 8.16
N SER A 62 -1.82 -8.49 7.07
CA SER A 62 -0.76 -8.96 6.19
C SER A 62 -0.55 -7.95 5.06
N CYS A 63 0.70 -7.71 4.69
CA CYS A 63 1.09 -6.79 3.63
C CYS A 63 1.70 -7.58 2.47
N ARG A 64 1.28 -7.28 1.23
CA ARG A 64 1.93 -7.79 0.01
C ARG A 64 2.11 -6.70 -1.02
N GLU A 65 3.19 -6.77 -1.77
CA GLU A 65 3.41 -5.93 -2.94
C GLU A 65 2.64 -6.47 -4.14
N LEU A 66 2.00 -5.57 -4.89
CA LEU A 66 1.28 -5.85 -6.12
C LEU A 66 1.90 -5.06 -7.27
N THR A 67 2.18 -5.77 -8.36
CA THR A 67 2.48 -5.16 -9.64
C THR A 67 1.16 -4.89 -10.37
N LEU A 68 0.83 -3.62 -10.60
CA LEU A 68 -0.27 -3.28 -11.49
C LEU A 68 0.17 -3.56 -12.93
N THR A 69 -0.32 -4.65 -13.52
CA THR A 69 -0.19 -4.89 -14.96
C THR A 69 -1.27 -4.09 -15.67
N GLY A 70 -0.91 -2.90 -16.16
CA GLY A 70 -1.76 -2.21 -17.13
C GLY A 70 -1.71 -2.96 -18.46
N GLU A 71 -2.80 -3.60 -18.88
CA GLU A 71 -2.96 -3.83 -20.31
C GLU A 71 -3.14 -2.46 -20.96
N GLU A 72 -2.14 -2.02 -21.72
CA GLU A 72 -2.26 -0.86 -22.60
C GLU A 72 -3.27 -1.18 -23.71
N ARG A 73 -4.53 -0.83 -23.50
CA ARG A 73 -5.46 -0.53 -24.59
C ARG A 73 -6.26 0.73 -24.28
N LEU A 74 -5.64 1.85 -24.61
CA LEU A 74 -6.38 3.00 -25.12
C LEU A 74 -6.06 3.10 -26.60
N GLU A 75 -6.73 2.26 -27.40
CA GLU A 75 -6.88 2.56 -28.82
C GLU A 75 -7.68 3.85 -28.91
N SER A 76 -6.95 4.97 -29.02
CA SER A 76 -7.52 6.27 -29.34
C SER A 76 -7.94 6.19 -30.81
N THR A 77 -9.26 6.18 -31.03
CA THR A 77 -9.87 6.36 -32.35
C THR A 77 -9.90 7.84 -32.72
#